data_AF-A0A0J5QIU4-F1
#
_entry.id   AF-A0A0J5QIU4-F1
#
_cell.length_a   1.000
_cell.length_b   1.000
_cell.length_c   1.000
_cell.angle_alpha   90.00
_cell.angle_beta   90.00
_cell.angle_gamma   90.00
#
_symmetry.space_group_name_H-M   'P 1'
#
loop_
_entity.id
_entity.type
_entity.pdbx_description
1 polymer ?
#
loop_
_entity_poly.entity_id
_entity_poly.type
_entity_poly.pdbx_seq_one_letter_code
_entity_poly.pdbx_strand_id
1 'polypeptide(L)'
;MVLSTCNSRPTAYRLTLPEAGGGRTQTALAAEVLHFRTGCDLAVLYIGTAPLRRSSLTAGLLHAIETALSEVYDNAPMGSQIVPYPEVIPPFLTWCIRRTYAAIFSFWAGVMPPMAMFGRSLL
;
A
#
# COMPACT_ATOMS: atom_id res chain seq x y z
N MET A 1 -13.14 11.94 -24.60
CA MET A 1 -14.26 11.02 -24.28
C MET A 1 -14.64 10.22 -25.52
N VAL A 2 -14.89 8.91 -25.38
CA VAL A 2 -15.37 8.06 -26.49
C VAL A 2 -16.76 8.51 -26.88
N LEU A 3 -16.98 8.77 -28.18
CA LEU A 3 -18.28 9.20 -28.71
C LEU A 3 -19.13 8.03 -29.19
N SER A 4 -18.50 7.00 -29.75
CA SER A 4 -19.20 5.85 -30.32
C SER A 4 -18.30 4.62 -30.26
N THR A 5 -18.94 3.46 -30.11
CA THR A 5 -18.30 2.15 -30.12
C THR A 5 -19.06 1.22 -31.07
N CYS A 6 -18.34 0.29 -31.70
CA CYS A 6 -18.91 -0.83 -32.45
C CYS A 6 -18.25 -2.10 -31.96
N ASN A 7 -19.03 -3.09 -31.49
CA ASN A 7 -18.50 -4.34 -30.93
C ASN A 7 -17.44 -4.09 -29.84
N SER A 8 -17.71 -3.15 -28.94
CA SER A 8 -16.80 -2.74 -27.85
C SER A 8 -15.48 -2.10 -28.32
N ARG A 9 -15.34 -1.79 -29.61
CA ARG A 9 -14.21 -1.04 -30.18
C ARG A 9 -14.61 0.42 -30.40
N PRO A 10 -13.87 1.40 -29.87
CA PRO A 10 -14.17 2.81 -30.08
C PRO A 10 -13.95 3.21 -31.55
N THR A 11 -14.86 4.00 -32.10
CA THR A 11 -14.83 4.47 -33.50
C THR A 11 -14.50 5.95 -33.63
N ALA A 12 -14.84 6.75 -32.61
CA ALA A 12 -14.55 8.18 -32.57
C ALA A 12 -14.32 8.68 -31.14
N TYR A 13 -13.50 9.71 -31.02
CA TYR A 13 -13.19 10.39 -29.77
C TYR A 13 -13.51 11.88 -29.87
N ARG A 14 -13.98 12.46 -28.76
CA ARG A 14 -14.13 13.90 -28.57
C ARG A 14 -13.11 14.41 -27.56
N LEU A 15 -12.33 15.40 -27.94
CA LEU A 15 -11.43 16.15 -27.10
C LEU A 15 -12.06 17.52 -26.82
N THR A 16 -12.20 17.88 -25.55
CA THR A 16 -12.64 19.21 -25.14
C THR A 16 -11.47 19.86 -24.40
N LEU A 17 -10.95 20.95 -24.95
CA LEU A 17 -9.86 21.73 -24.37
C LEU A 17 -10.44 23.03 -23.82
N PRO A 18 -10.38 23.24 -22.50
CA PRO A 18 -10.73 24.52 -21.92
C PRO A 18 -9.68 25.55 -22.34
N GLU A 19 -10.08 26.54 -23.12
CA GLU A 19 -9.27 27.69 -23.53
C GLU A 19 -9.83 28.95 -22.85
N ALA A 20 -8.97 29.94 -22.59
CA ALA A 20 -9.33 31.14 -21.82
C ALA A 20 -10.52 31.94 -22.41
N GLY A 21 -10.87 31.75 -23.68
CA GLY A 21 -11.97 32.42 -24.39
C GLY A 21 -13.20 31.55 -24.67
N GLY A 22 -13.32 30.37 -24.07
CA GLY A 22 -14.40 29.41 -24.34
C GLY A 22 -13.86 28.11 -24.93
N GLY A 23 -14.22 26.98 -24.31
CA GLY A 23 -13.60 25.68 -24.60
C GLY A 23 -13.79 25.24 -26.06
N ARG A 24 -12.69 24.84 -26.70
CA ARG A 24 -12.72 24.23 -28.04
C ARG A 24 -13.02 22.74 -27.92
N THR A 25 -13.90 22.24 -28.78
CA THR A 25 -14.20 20.81 -28.86
C THR A 25 -13.85 20.30 -30.25
N GLN A 26 -13.04 19.24 -30.31
CA GLN A 26 -12.62 18.59 -31.54
C GLN A 26 -13.00 17.11 -31.52
N THR A 27 -13.46 16.59 -32.64
CA THR A 27 -13.75 15.16 -32.83
C THR A 27 -12.74 14.55 -33.78
N ALA A 28 -12.15 13.42 -33.39
CA ALA A 28 -11.16 12.68 -34.18
C ALA A 28 -11.62 11.23 -34.35
N LEU A 29 -11.24 10.60 -35.46
CA LEU A 29 -11.54 9.19 -35.71
C LEU A 29 -10.64 8.29 -34.85
N ALA A 30 -11.09 7.06 -34.57
CA ALA A 30 -10.29 6.13 -33.78
C ALA A 30 -8.97 5.73 -34.45
N ALA A 31 -8.86 5.83 -35.78
CA ALA A 31 -7.61 5.58 -36.50
C ALA A 31 -6.54 6.66 -36.25
N GLU A 32 -6.94 7.85 -35.82
CA GLU A 32 -6.06 9.00 -35.60
C GLU A 32 -5.61 9.12 -34.13
N VAL A 33 -6.25 8.37 -33.23
CA VAL A 33 -6.07 8.51 -31.78
C VAL A 33 -5.48 7.24 -31.18
N LEU A 34 -4.32 7.38 -30.54
CA LEU A 34 -3.73 6.31 -29.76
C LEU A 34 -4.36 6.26 -28.35
N HIS A 35 -5.12 5.19 -28.08
CA HIS A 35 -5.82 5.03 -26.81
C HIS A 35 -5.18 3.95 -25.94
N PHE A 36 -4.48 4.38 -24.89
CA PHE A 36 -3.90 3.49 -23.89
C PHE A 36 -4.91 3.19 -22.78
N ARG A 37 -5.04 1.90 -22.44
CA ARG A 37 -5.94 1.44 -21.37
C ARG A 37 -5.15 0.63 -20.36
N THR A 38 -5.40 0.88 -19.08
CA THR A 38 -4.83 0.12 -17.96
C THR A 38 -5.96 -0.29 -17.02
N GLY A 39 -5.91 -1.51 -16.47
CA GLY A 39 -6.90 -1.99 -15.49
C GLY A 39 -8.34 -1.88 -15.97
N CYS A 40 -8.61 -2.35 -17.19
CA CYS A 40 -9.91 -2.26 -17.82
C CYS A 40 -10.88 -3.33 -17.29
N ASP A 41 -12.15 -2.99 -17.17
CA ASP A 41 -13.22 -3.92 -16.80
C ASP A 41 -13.67 -4.75 -18.02
N LEU A 42 -13.99 -6.02 -17.80
CA LEU A 42 -14.42 -6.96 -18.83
C LEU A 42 -15.79 -6.59 -19.43
N ALA A 43 -16.66 -5.95 -18.65
CA ALA A 43 -17.95 -5.47 -19.15
C ALA A 43 -17.81 -4.26 -20.10
N VAL A 44 -16.76 -3.45 -19.95
CA VAL A 44 -16.56 -2.20 -20.69
C VAL A 44 -15.10 -2.04 -21.11
N LEU A 45 -14.73 -2.79 -22.14
CA LEU A 45 -13.33 -2.90 -22.60
C LEU A 45 -12.69 -1.59 -23.06
N TYR A 46 -13.45 -0.55 -23.38
CA TYR A 46 -12.92 0.72 -23.91
C TYR A 46 -12.60 1.76 -22.83
N ILE A 47 -12.96 1.52 -21.57
CA ILE A 47 -12.69 2.43 -20.44
C ILE A 47 -11.65 1.80 -19.50
N GLY A 48 -10.50 2.48 -19.34
CA GLY A 48 -9.49 2.09 -18.35
C GLY A 48 -9.77 2.68 -16.97
N THR A 49 -9.16 2.10 -15.93
CA THR A 49 -9.17 2.66 -14.58
C THR A 49 -7.81 3.27 -14.23
N ALA A 50 -7.82 4.51 -13.74
CA ALA A 50 -6.59 5.18 -13.32
C ALA A 50 -5.95 4.42 -12.13
N PRO A 51 -4.62 4.24 -12.10
CA PRO A 51 -3.93 3.58 -10.97
C PRO A 51 -4.23 4.21 -9.60
N LEU A 52 -4.33 5.54 -9.54
CA LEU A 52 -4.74 6.30 -8.34
C LEU A 52 -6.16 5.96 -7.90
N ARG A 53 -7.09 5.75 -8.84
CA ARG A 53 -8.47 5.35 -8.51
C ARG A 53 -8.53 3.95 -7.91
N ARG A 54 -7.60 3.06 -8.29
CA ARG A 54 -7.47 1.71 -7.71
C ARG A 54 -6.79 1.71 -6.33
N SER A 55 -5.92 2.67 -6.05
CA SER A 55 -5.15 2.74 -4.79
C SER A 55 -5.61 3.88 -3.88
N SER A 56 -6.86 4.32 -4.01
CA SER A 56 -7.37 5.52 -3.34
C SER A 56 -7.33 5.42 -1.81
N LEU A 57 -7.57 4.22 -1.25
CA LEU A 57 -7.50 3.98 0.19
C LEU A 57 -6.07 4.14 0.71
N THR A 58 -5.08 3.54 0.03
CA THR A 58 -3.67 3.66 0.42
C THR A 58 -3.17 5.09 0.26
N ALA A 59 -3.53 5.77 -0.83
CA ALA A 59 -3.17 7.17 -1.04
C ALA A 59 -3.78 8.09 0.03
N GLY A 60 -5.05 7.89 0.38
CA GLY A 60 -5.72 8.64 1.44
C GLY A 60 -5.12 8.39 2.82
N LEU A 61 -4.78 7.13 3.12
CA LEU A 61 -4.10 6.77 4.37
C LEU A 61 -2.72 7.43 4.45
N LEU A 62 -1.91 7.34 3.38
CA LEU A 62 -0.59 7.95 3.35
C LEU A 62 -0.67 9.46 3.56
N HIS A 63 -1.61 10.13 2.89
CA HIS A 63 -1.86 11.55 3.08
C HIS A 63 -2.28 11.91 4.51
N ALA A 64 -3.14 11.10 5.13
CA ALA A 64 -3.55 11.30 6.51
C ALA A 64 -2.38 11.11 7.49
N ILE A 65 -1.52 10.11 7.26
CA ILE A 65 -0.31 9.88 8.06
C ILE A 65 0.68 11.04 7.89
N GLU A 66 0.94 11.50 6.68
CA GLU A 66 1.84 12.63 6.42
C GLU A 66 1.36 13.90 7.13
N THR A 67 0.05 14.19 7.04
CA THR A 67 -0.56 15.34 7.73
C THR A 67 -0.42 15.19 9.25
N ALA A 68 -0.79 14.05 9.81
CA ALA A 68 -0.70 13.80 11.25
C ALA A 68 0.74 13.87 11.77
N LEU A 69 1.70 13.33 11.01
CA LEU A 69 3.13 13.43 11.36
C LEU A 69 3.60 14.88 11.31
N SER A 70 3.23 15.66 10.30
CA SER A 70 3.57 17.08 10.22
C SER A 70 3.04 17.84 11.44
N GLU A 71 1.75 17.64 11.79
CA GLU A 71 1.13 18.26 12.96
C GLU A 71 1.84 17.89 14.27
N VAL A 72 2.20 16.61 14.43
CA VAL A 72 2.95 16.13 15.60
C VAL A 72 4.35 16.73 15.63
N TYR A 73 5.08 16.80 14.52
CA TYR A 73 6.42 17.40 14.50
C TYR A 73 6.40 18.91 14.79
N ASP A 74 5.34 19.62 14.37
CA ASP A 74 5.20 21.05 14.61
C ASP A 74 4.78 21.36 16.05
N ASN A 75 3.90 20.55 16.63
CA ASN A 75 3.24 20.87 17.91
C ASN A 75 3.69 19.98 19.08
N ALA A 76 4.45 18.91 18.85
CA ALA A 76 4.96 18.11 19.95
C ALA A 76 6.00 18.91 20.75
N PRO A 77 5.87 18.97 22.08
CA PRO A 77 6.95 19.47 22.93
C PRO A 77 8.16 18.56 22.71
N MET A 78 9.28 19.13 22.26
CA MET A 78 10.51 18.45 21.86
C MET A 78 10.79 17.20 22.73
N GLY A 79 10.68 16.02 22.11
CA GLY A 79 10.99 14.73 22.71
C GLY A 79 9.78 13.83 22.80
N SER A 80 9.74 12.80 21.94
CA SER A 80 9.23 11.50 22.38
C SER A 80 9.86 11.27 23.74
N GLN A 81 9.05 11.29 24.80
CA GLN A 81 9.52 10.97 26.13
C GLN A 81 9.94 9.51 26.05
N ILE A 82 11.22 9.28 25.75
CA ILE A 82 11.87 7.98 25.84
C ILE A 82 11.73 7.63 27.30
N VAL A 83 10.65 6.91 27.63
CA VAL A 83 10.44 6.37 28.97
C VAL A 83 11.66 5.51 29.24
N PRO A 84 12.51 5.84 30.23
CA PRO A 84 13.61 4.97 30.59
C PRO A 84 12.99 3.64 31.05
N TYR A 85 13.34 2.58 30.33
CA TYR A 85 12.93 1.21 30.62
C TYR A 85 13.30 0.88 32.08
N PRO A 86 12.34 0.63 32.99
CA PRO A 86 12.68 0.29 34.37
C PRO A 86 13.23 -1.14 34.41
N GLU A 87 14.51 -1.23 34.75
CA GLU A 87 15.27 -2.47 34.96
C GLU A 87 14.74 -3.24 36.17
N VAL A 88 13.62 -3.96 36.01
CA VAL A 88 13.12 -4.97 36.95
C VAL A 88 12.47 -6.10 36.17
N ILE A 89 13.32 -6.91 35.52
CA ILE A 89 12.89 -8.18 34.94
C ILE A 89 12.81 -9.19 36.10
N PRO A 90 11.62 -9.72 36.45
CA PRO A 90 11.52 -10.79 37.44
C PRO A 90 12.31 -12.03 36.97
N PRO A 91 12.95 -12.80 37.87
CA PRO A 91 13.91 -13.86 37.52
C PRO A 91 13.38 -14.93 36.55
N PHE A 92 12.06 -15.12 36.50
CA PHE A 92 11.38 -15.98 35.53
C PHE A 92 11.47 -15.45 34.07
N LEU A 93 11.34 -14.14 33.85
CA LEU A 93 11.41 -13.53 32.53
C LEU A 93 12.85 -13.48 32.00
N THR A 94 13.86 -13.35 32.86
CA THR A 94 15.29 -13.44 32.45
C THR A 94 15.61 -14.78 31.80
N TRP A 95 15.01 -15.87 32.30
CA TRP A 95 15.16 -17.20 31.72
C TRP A 95 14.38 -17.37 30.41
N CYS A 96 13.16 -16.81 30.34
CA CYS A 96 12.34 -16.84 29.13
C CYS A 96 12.97 -16.02 27.98
N ILE A 97 13.57 -14.87 28.29
CA ILE A 97 14.24 -13.99 27.32
C ILE A 97 15.47 -14.68 26.72
N ARG A 98 16.32 -15.36 27.50
CA ARG A 98 17.46 -16.12 26.94
C ARG A 98 17.00 -17.24 26.00
N ARG A 99 15.84 -17.86 26.26
CA ARG A 99 15.28 -18.93 25.41
C ARG A 99 14.70 -18.39 24.09
N THR A 100 14.01 -17.25 24.13
CA THR A 100 13.48 -16.60 22.92
C THR A 100 14.59 -16.04 22.05
N TYR A 101 15.61 -15.41 22.65
CA TYR A 101 16.78 -14.95 21.91
C TYR A 101 17.57 -16.10 21.29
N ALA A 102 17.76 -17.21 22.01
CA ALA A 102 18.39 -18.42 21.45
C ALA A 102 17.58 -19.02 20.29
N ALA A 103 16.24 -19.03 20.38
CA ALA A 103 15.37 -19.52 19.30
C ALA A 103 15.42 -18.63 18.06
N ILE A 104 15.33 -17.29 18.23
CA ILE A 104 15.40 -16.33 17.12
C ILE A 104 16.79 -16.40 16.47
N PHE A 105 17.86 -16.44 17.27
CA PHE A 105 19.23 -16.52 16.76
C PHE A 105 19.51 -17.84 16.03
N SER A 106 19.02 -18.97 16.55
CA SER A 106 19.17 -20.27 15.88
C SER A 106 18.36 -20.35 14.57
N PHE A 107 17.18 -19.72 14.53
CA PHE A 107 16.37 -19.62 13.32
C PHE A 107 17.06 -18.75 12.24
N TRP A 108 17.64 -17.61 12.63
CA TRP A 108 18.35 -16.72 11.72
C TRP A 108 19.70 -17.29 11.25
N ALA A 109 20.36 -18.09 12.09
CA ALA A 109 21.63 -18.73 11.77
C ALA A 109 21.50 -20.04 10.97
N GLY A 110 20.27 -20.51 10.68
CA GLY A 110 20.03 -21.70 9.86
C GLY A 110 20.48 -23.03 10.51
N VAL A 111 20.83 -23.03 11.80
CA VAL A 111 21.25 -24.23 12.53
C VAL A 111 20.10 -24.67 13.43
N MET A 112 19.41 -25.74 13.06
CA MET A 112 18.47 -26.40 13.96
C MET A 112 19.23 -26.89 15.22
N PRO A 113 18.90 -26.41 16.43
CA PRO A 113 19.32 -27.11 17.62
C PRO A 113 18.44 -28.38 17.74
N PRO A 114 19.02 -29.56 18.01
CA PRO A 114 18.24 -30.75 18.28
C PRO A 114 17.36 -30.49 19.52
N MET A 115 16.04 -30.55 19.34
CA MET A 115 15.13 -30.56 20.47
C MET A 115 15.40 -31.82 21.29
N ALA A 116 15.78 -31.64 22.56
CA ALA A 116 15.62 -32.69 23.55
C ALA A 116 14.13 -33.05 23.60
N MET A 117 13.78 -34.23 23.10
CA MET A 117 12.52 -34.91 23.36
C MET A 117 12.43 -35.15 24.86
N PHE A 118 11.92 -34.18 25.63
CA PHE A 118 11.46 -34.47 26.98
C PHE A 118 10.09 -35.13 26.86
N GLY A 119 10.14 -36.44 26.64
CA GLY A 119 8.99 -37.30 26.74
C GLY A 119 8.27 -37.04 28.06
N ARG A 120 6.99 -36.69 27.94
CA ARG A 120 6.03 -37.00 28.99
C ARG A 120 5.11 -38.06 28.41
N SER A 121 5.55 -39.30 28.57
CA SER A 121 4.69 -40.47 28.53
C SER A 121 4.62 -41.02 29.95
N LEU A 122 3.39 -41.26 30.38
CA LEU A 122 2.91 -42.07 31.49
C LEU A 122 2.81 -41.44 32.91
N LEU A 123 1.55 -41.39 33.33
CA LEU A 123 0.93 -41.18 34.65
C LEU A 123 0.71 -39.75 35.12
#